data_AF-A0A7Y5GNA5-F1
#
_entry.id   AF-A0A7Y5GNA5-F1
#
_cell.length_a   1.000
_cell.length_b   1.000
_cell.length_c   1.000
_cell.angle_alpha   90.00
_cell.angle_beta   90.00
_cell.angle_gamma   90.00
#
_symmetry.space_group_name_H-M   'P 1'
#
loop_
_entity.id
_entity.type
_entity.pdbx_description
1 polymer ?
#
loop_
_entity_poly.entity_id
_entity_poly.type
_entity_poly.pdbx_seq_one_letter_code
_entity_poly.pdbx_strand_id
1 'polypeptide(L)'
;MGYTLSVSNSSGAIVNSSASQLFLANYTPVNAGLFNSNNLYIPFSNDGIIADLDTGAGAGGKYDNSVFLFSSGFFLSGLAGINDWANGVMSASRIQDYSTGPVREYPGFNSIFIVKASDAPFSKSWQDWRYAVADGASFYDGNGDAIYNPVDLNNNSVWDTNEDRPDLIGDFTAWCVFNDGIPSGLRRFSNVDPMGIEIQQTIFGWSAPGTPLSNSMFVRYSLINKSGSYEKFDSVYFSFASDPDLGDYADDLVGSDSLLNLGYVYNSGPDDVFGNNCPAFGIAVLQGPPAYIPGKTFTDVNGNGIYDHGSDTPLDTAFNHKGKYLSRDAFPGAENLKMTSFQHYMSSHPTNGDPNTKTELRNYLLGGRDKFGQRINPCTWSFGSVYPPANCALVNPEYFYSGDPVTSTGWLNNTGVDQRMLVNTGPFTLVRNKKVDIIGAYSVGRHSTASLNSVNVLKDNITYIKEFYNDNFTRTGLPGANSNINGEGFSLGDNYPNPFNPVTVIGFSIPVASEVSLKIYDILGNEVADLVNSAKTAGYHNVQFNSTGLASGVYFYQLRAGSFSQIKKMIIVK
;
A
#
# COMPACT_ATOMS: atom_id res chain seq x y z
N MET A 1 -9.34 11.40 -29.80
CA MET A 1 -9.17 10.74 -31.11
C MET A 1 -9.30 9.25 -30.85
N GLY A 2 -10.28 8.60 -31.47
CA GLY A 2 -10.64 7.21 -31.17
C GLY A 2 -9.58 6.23 -31.66
N TYR A 3 -9.21 5.28 -30.81
CA TYR A 3 -8.30 4.20 -31.15
C TYR A 3 -9.05 3.14 -31.96
N THR A 4 -8.46 2.70 -33.07
CA THR A 4 -8.98 1.61 -33.90
C THR A 4 -8.03 0.43 -33.73
N LEU A 5 -8.44 -0.59 -32.96
CA LEU A 5 -7.75 -1.87 -32.88
C LEU A 5 -8.11 -2.69 -34.12
N SER A 6 -7.10 -3.14 -34.86
CA SER A 6 -7.27 -4.10 -35.96
C SER A 6 -6.57 -5.40 -35.57
N VAL A 7 -7.33 -6.50 -35.54
CA VAL A 7 -6.81 -7.85 -35.28
C VAL A 7 -7.10 -8.69 -36.53
N SER A 8 -6.06 -9.27 -37.12
CA SER A 8 -6.21 -10.24 -38.21
C SER A 8 -6.38 -11.65 -37.64
N ASN A 9 -7.30 -12.43 -38.21
CA ASN A 9 -7.42 -13.86 -37.90
C ASN A 9 -6.61 -14.69 -38.91
N SER A 10 -6.37 -15.96 -38.59
CA SER A 10 -5.58 -16.94 -39.36
C SER A 10 -6.14 -17.30 -40.75
N SER A 11 -7.11 -16.55 -41.28
CA SER A 11 -7.69 -16.75 -42.62
C SER A 11 -7.66 -15.50 -43.50
N GLY A 12 -7.13 -14.36 -43.02
CA GLY A 12 -6.91 -13.17 -43.85
C GLY A 12 -8.18 -12.44 -44.34
N ALA A 13 -9.35 -12.72 -43.76
CA ALA A 13 -10.60 -12.03 -44.12
C ALA A 13 -10.91 -10.87 -43.15
N ILE A 14 -11.09 -9.66 -43.70
CA ILE A 14 -11.57 -8.47 -42.98
C ILE A 14 -13.08 -8.62 -42.77
N VAL A 15 -13.51 -8.82 -41.52
CA VAL A 15 -14.93 -8.89 -41.15
C VAL A 15 -15.34 -7.56 -40.52
N ASN A 16 -16.21 -6.81 -41.22
CA ASN A 16 -16.84 -5.59 -40.70
C ASN A 16 -18.00 -5.96 -39.78
N SER A 17 -17.69 -6.16 -38.51
CA SER A 17 -18.66 -6.20 -37.41
C SER A 17 -18.04 -5.45 -36.24
N SER A 18 -18.79 -4.59 -35.57
CA SER A 18 -18.31 -3.78 -34.44
C SER A 18 -17.55 -4.68 -33.45
N ALA A 19 -16.27 -4.38 -33.23
CA ALA A 19 -15.31 -5.20 -32.49
C ALA A 19 -15.75 -5.61 -31.08
N SER A 20 -16.82 -5.04 -30.54
CA SER A 20 -17.40 -5.39 -29.24
C SER A 20 -18.17 -6.73 -29.20
N GLN A 21 -18.65 -7.28 -30.33
CA GLN A 21 -19.55 -8.44 -30.30
C GLN A 21 -18.88 -9.82 -30.52
N LEU A 22 -17.67 -9.88 -31.09
CA LEU A 22 -17.01 -11.16 -31.43
C LEU A 22 -16.07 -11.72 -30.36
N PHE A 23 -15.67 -10.92 -29.37
CA PHE A 23 -14.70 -11.33 -28.35
C PHE A 23 -15.33 -11.84 -27.04
N LEU A 24 -16.67 -11.99 -27.00
CA LEU A 24 -17.45 -12.26 -25.78
C LEU A 24 -17.53 -13.74 -25.35
N ALA A 25 -17.06 -14.69 -26.17
CA ALA A 25 -17.35 -16.12 -25.94
C ALA A 25 -16.42 -16.84 -24.94
N ASN A 26 -15.23 -16.32 -24.61
CA ASN A 26 -14.17 -17.09 -23.94
C ASN A 26 -13.62 -16.49 -22.61
N TYR A 27 -14.14 -15.35 -22.14
CA TYR A 27 -13.74 -14.76 -20.85
C TYR A 27 -14.83 -14.98 -19.80
N THR A 28 -14.44 -15.44 -18.60
CA THR A 28 -15.37 -15.62 -17.47
C THR A 28 -15.17 -14.46 -16.49
N PRO A 29 -16.18 -13.57 -16.33
CA PRO A 29 -16.10 -12.46 -15.38
C PRO A 29 -15.81 -12.92 -13.96
N VAL A 30 -14.86 -12.25 -13.31
CA VAL A 30 -14.53 -12.43 -11.90
C VAL A 30 -14.95 -11.17 -11.16
N ASN A 31 -15.86 -11.28 -10.20
CA ASN A 31 -16.36 -10.14 -9.41
C ASN A 31 -15.74 -10.08 -8.00
N ALA A 32 -15.02 -11.14 -7.62
CA ALA A 32 -14.40 -11.32 -6.31
C ALA A 32 -13.01 -11.94 -6.48
N GLY A 33 -12.01 -11.34 -5.84
CA GLY A 33 -10.63 -11.81 -5.79
C GLY A 33 -10.22 -12.12 -4.35
N LEU A 34 -9.12 -12.86 -4.22
CA LEU A 34 -8.51 -13.15 -2.93
C LEU A 34 -7.01 -12.86 -3.02
N PHE A 35 -6.56 -11.87 -2.27
CA PHE A 35 -5.13 -11.68 -2.02
C PHE A 35 -4.71 -12.74 -1.00
N ASN A 36 -3.89 -13.68 -1.46
CA ASN A 36 -3.36 -14.76 -0.64
C ASN A 36 -1.85 -14.76 -0.79
N SER A 37 -1.17 -14.13 0.18
CA SER A 37 0.28 -14.13 0.26
C SER A 37 0.71 -14.48 1.67
N ASN A 38 1.41 -15.62 1.79
CA ASN A 38 1.97 -16.16 3.03
C ASN A 38 0.93 -16.21 4.17
N ASN A 39 0.89 -15.16 4.99
CA ASN A 39 0.06 -15.10 6.20
C ASN A 39 -1.20 -14.24 6.03
N LEU A 40 -1.36 -13.54 4.91
CA LEU A 40 -2.50 -12.66 4.65
C LEU A 40 -3.49 -13.29 3.66
N TYR A 41 -4.76 -13.28 4.07
CA TYR A 41 -5.90 -13.70 3.26
C TYR A 41 -6.93 -12.57 3.24
N ILE A 42 -6.95 -11.76 2.18
CA ILE A 42 -7.79 -10.57 2.10
C ILE A 42 -8.65 -10.65 0.84
N PRO A 43 -9.96 -10.92 0.97
CA PRO A 43 -10.86 -10.91 -0.19
C PRO A 43 -11.12 -9.46 -0.64
N PHE A 44 -11.45 -9.27 -1.91
CA PHE A 44 -11.76 -7.94 -2.47
C PHE A 44 -12.68 -8.07 -3.69
N SER A 45 -13.41 -7.01 -4.01
CA SER A 45 -14.40 -6.97 -5.09
C SER A 45 -13.99 -6.05 -6.25
N ASN A 46 -14.72 -6.10 -7.36
CA ASN A 46 -14.56 -5.21 -8.51
C ASN A 46 -15.27 -3.84 -8.37
N ASP A 47 -15.78 -3.50 -7.19
CA ASP A 47 -16.36 -2.19 -6.84
C ASP A 47 -15.60 -1.47 -5.72
N GLY A 48 -14.45 -2.01 -5.30
CA GLY A 48 -13.50 -1.36 -4.40
C GLY A 48 -13.60 -1.77 -2.93
N ILE A 49 -14.51 -2.69 -2.56
CA ILE A 49 -14.55 -3.28 -1.22
C ILE A 49 -13.34 -4.18 -1.03
N ILE A 50 -12.68 -4.02 0.11
CA ILE A 50 -11.59 -4.87 0.60
C ILE A 50 -12.05 -5.49 1.93
N ALA A 51 -11.69 -6.75 2.16
CA ALA A 51 -11.98 -7.57 3.33
C ALA A 51 -13.43 -8.03 3.53
N ASP A 52 -14.43 -7.15 3.39
CA ASP A 52 -15.83 -7.50 3.66
C ASP A 52 -16.50 -8.20 2.47
N LEU A 53 -16.05 -9.42 2.19
CA LEU A 53 -16.56 -10.27 1.12
C LEU A 53 -16.37 -11.75 1.47
N ASP A 54 -17.45 -12.53 1.46
CA ASP A 54 -17.35 -13.97 1.67
C ASP A 54 -16.95 -14.69 0.38
N THR A 55 -15.75 -15.27 0.38
CA THR A 55 -15.19 -16.07 -0.72
C THR A 55 -15.27 -17.58 -0.45
N GLY A 56 -16.06 -18.00 0.56
CA GLY A 56 -16.16 -19.38 1.03
C GLY A 56 -15.24 -19.70 2.21
N ALA A 57 -14.42 -18.75 2.63
CA ALA A 57 -13.58 -18.84 3.84
C ALA A 57 -14.13 -18.01 5.01
N GLY A 58 -15.33 -17.42 4.88
CA GLY A 58 -15.86 -16.41 5.79
C GLY A 58 -15.37 -15.00 5.42
N ALA A 59 -16.20 -13.99 5.70
CA ALA A 59 -15.87 -12.58 5.46
C ALA A 59 -14.73 -12.08 6.37
N GLY A 60 -14.11 -10.96 5.98
CA GLY A 60 -12.99 -10.34 6.68
C GLY A 60 -11.63 -10.73 6.11
N GLY A 61 -10.68 -9.80 6.22
CA GLY A 61 -9.27 -10.03 6.01
C GLY A 61 -8.67 -10.78 7.20
N LYS A 62 -7.90 -11.83 6.90
CA LYS A 62 -7.38 -12.76 7.91
C LYS A 62 -5.88 -12.81 7.95
N TYR A 63 -5.39 -12.97 9.18
CA TYR A 63 -4.00 -13.21 9.53
C TYR A 63 -3.98 -14.43 10.46
N ASP A 64 -3.21 -15.47 10.11
CA ASP A 64 -3.21 -16.77 10.80
C ASP A 64 -4.62 -17.39 10.98
N ASN A 65 -5.49 -17.20 9.97
CA ASN A 65 -6.90 -17.61 9.93
C ASN A 65 -7.89 -16.83 10.83
N SER A 66 -7.41 -15.87 11.61
CA SER A 66 -8.25 -14.98 12.42
C SER A 66 -8.46 -13.65 11.72
N VAL A 67 -9.65 -13.05 11.88
CA VAL A 67 -9.96 -11.73 11.31
C VAL A 67 -9.09 -10.68 12.00
N PHE A 68 -8.48 -9.80 11.20
CA PHE A 68 -7.78 -8.60 11.69
C PHE A 68 -8.30 -7.32 11.03
N LEU A 69 -9.06 -7.47 9.94
CA LEU A 69 -9.61 -6.38 9.14
C LEU A 69 -11.02 -6.78 8.72
N PHE A 70 -12.04 -6.07 9.20
CA PHE A 70 -13.41 -6.37 8.85
C PHE A 70 -13.77 -5.82 7.46
N SER A 71 -13.53 -4.51 7.25
CA SER A 71 -13.83 -3.82 6.00
C SER A 71 -12.78 -2.76 5.67
N SER A 72 -12.49 -2.54 4.40
CA SER A 72 -11.69 -1.41 3.94
C SER A 72 -12.09 -0.96 2.54
N GLY A 73 -11.65 0.24 2.19
CA GLY A 73 -11.78 0.83 0.87
C GLY A 73 -11.18 2.24 0.89
N PHE A 74 -11.92 3.22 0.41
CA PHE A 74 -11.46 4.60 0.40
C PHE A 74 -12.59 5.62 0.49
N PHE A 75 -12.25 6.82 0.93
CA PHE A 75 -13.11 7.99 0.84
C PHE A 75 -12.46 9.13 0.07
N LEU A 76 -13.29 9.95 -0.58
CA LEU A 76 -12.91 11.15 -1.30
C LEU A 76 -13.81 12.31 -0.91
N SER A 77 -13.24 13.51 -0.82
CA SER A 77 -13.99 14.77 -0.82
C SER A 77 -13.20 15.86 -1.50
N GLY A 78 -13.88 16.74 -2.21
CA GLY A 78 -13.26 17.89 -2.87
C GLY A 78 -14.24 19.03 -3.08
N LEU A 79 -13.81 19.98 -3.90
CA LEU A 79 -14.61 21.11 -4.36
C LEU A 79 -14.81 21.01 -5.88
N ALA A 80 -16.06 21.16 -6.33
CA ALA A 80 -16.45 21.33 -7.71
C ALA A 80 -16.90 22.79 -7.90
N GLY A 81 -15.95 23.65 -8.27
CA GLY A 81 -16.12 25.10 -8.14
C GLY A 81 -16.20 25.49 -6.66
N ILE A 82 -17.32 26.06 -6.22
CA ILE A 82 -17.55 26.44 -4.82
C ILE A 82 -18.26 25.36 -4.00
N ASN A 83 -18.79 24.32 -4.63
CA ASN A 83 -19.59 23.30 -3.97
C ASN A 83 -18.72 22.16 -3.49
N ASP A 84 -18.89 21.73 -2.25
CA ASP A 84 -18.27 20.51 -1.74
C ASP A 84 -18.97 19.26 -2.30
N TRP A 85 -18.21 18.20 -2.43
CA TRP A 85 -18.70 16.85 -2.73
C TRP A 85 -17.93 15.84 -1.90
N ALA A 86 -18.53 14.68 -1.70
CA ALA A 86 -17.86 13.54 -1.10
C ALA A 86 -18.48 12.25 -1.65
N ASN A 87 -17.65 11.22 -1.82
CA ASN A 87 -18.08 9.87 -2.18
C ASN A 87 -17.04 8.85 -1.67
N GLY A 88 -17.32 7.57 -1.81
CA GLY A 88 -16.34 6.53 -1.53
C GLY A 88 -16.91 5.12 -1.51
N VAL A 89 -16.12 4.19 -0.99
CA VAL A 89 -16.53 2.81 -0.75
C VAL A 89 -15.89 2.31 0.54
N MET A 90 -16.72 1.95 1.51
CA MET A 90 -16.39 1.15 2.68
C MET A 90 -17.69 0.61 3.27
N SER A 91 -17.90 -0.70 3.17
CA SER A 91 -19.16 -1.37 3.52
C SER A 91 -19.54 -1.19 4.98
N ALA A 92 -18.56 -1.18 5.89
CA ALA A 92 -18.75 -0.94 7.32
C ALA A 92 -19.47 0.39 7.63
N SER A 93 -19.18 1.45 6.88
CA SER A 93 -19.87 2.74 7.00
C SER A 93 -21.10 2.87 6.10
N ARG A 94 -21.48 1.80 5.39
CA ARG A 94 -22.57 1.78 4.40
C ARG A 94 -22.44 2.88 3.35
N ILE A 95 -21.20 3.16 2.95
CA ILE A 95 -20.87 4.07 1.84
C ILE A 95 -20.40 3.18 0.71
N GLN A 96 -21.15 3.10 -0.37
CA GLN A 96 -20.90 2.22 -1.52
C GLN A 96 -21.33 2.96 -2.77
N ASP A 97 -20.64 4.05 -3.09
CA ASP A 97 -21.06 4.99 -4.14
C ASP A 97 -20.57 4.60 -5.54
N TYR A 98 -19.85 3.47 -5.65
CA TYR A 98 -19.16 3.02 -6.85
C TYR A 98 -19.83 1.81 -7.49
N SER A 99 -19.95 1.84 -8.82
CA SER A 99 -20.37 0.73 -9.66
C SER A 99 -19.19 0.19 -10.47
N THR A 100 -19.21 -1.11 -10.73
CA THR A 100 -18.15 -1.80 -11.47
C THR A 100 -17.99 -1.26 -12.89
N GLY A 101 -16.76 -1.15 -13.39
CA GLY A 101 -16.43 -0.72 -14.75
C GLY A 101 -15.96 0.74 -14.87
N PRO A 102 -15.37 1.13 -16.01
CA PRO A 102 -14.96 2.51 -16.27
C PRO A 102 -16.17 3.41 -16.54
N VAL A 103 -15.95 4.73 -16.57
CA VAL A 103 -16.96 5.71 -17.00
C VAL A 103 -17.15 5.60 -18.51
N ARG A 104 -18.22 4.92 -18.96
CA ARG A 104 -18.55 4.73 -20.39
C ARG A 104 -20.06 4.60 -20.64
N GLU A 105 -20.48 4.88 -21.88
CA GLU A 105 -21.88 4.77 -22.31
C GLU A 105 -22.35 3.31 -22.49
N TYR A 106 -21.45 2.38 -22.81
CA TYR A 106 -21.78 0.99 -23.14
C TYR A 106 -21.14 -0.02 -22.18
N PRO A 107 -21.83 -1.12 -21.83
CA PRO A 107 -21.28 -2.14 -20.94
C PRO A 107 -20.11 -2.90 -21.60
N GLY A 108 -19.07 -3.20 -20.82
CA GLY A 108 -17.95 -4.08 -21.20
C GLY A 108 -17.67 -5.10 -20.10
N PHE A 109 -16.48 -5.73 -20.08
CA PHE A 109 -16.10 -6.67 -19.02
C PHE A 109 -15.78 -5.94 -17.73
N ASN A 110 -16.77 -5.81 -16.86
CA ASN A 110 -16.57 -5.25 -15.53
C ASN A 110 -16.08 -6.38 -14.61
N SER A 111 -14.77 -6.61 -14.56
CA SER A 111 -14.17 -7.76 -13.88
C SER A 111 -12.87 -7.41 -13.17
N ILE A 112 -12.43 -8.32 -12.31
CA ILE A 112 -11.10 -8.37 -11.75
C ILE A 112 -10.22 -9.19 -12.69
N PHE A 113 -9.05 -8.64 -13.02
CA PHE A 113 -8.00 -9.32 -13.76
C PHE A 113 -6.87 -9.64 -12.80
N ILE A 114 -6.49 -10.92 -12.69
CA ILE A 114 -5.46 -11.39 -11.75
C ILE A 114 -4.35 -12.07 -12.55
N VAL A 115 -3.12 -11.66 -12.31
CA VAL A 115 -1.91 -12.30 -12.82
C VAL A 115 -0.96 -12.62 -11.65
N LYS A 116 -0.30 -13.76 -11.72
CA LYS A 116 0.69 -14.17 -10.73
C LYS A 116 2.02 -14.46 -11.41
N ALA A 117 3.13 -14.18 -10.72
CA ALA A 117 4.46 -14.55 -11.21
C ALA A 117 4.63 -16.07 -11.41
N SER A 118 3.80 -16.88 -10.74
CA SER A 118 3.77 -18.34 -10.87
C SER A 118 2.91 -18.84 -12.04
N ASP A 119 2.13 -17.98 -12.70
CA ASP A 119 1.36 -18.38 -13.88
C ASP A 119 2.32 -18.68 -15.04
N ALA A 120 2.10 -19.80 -15.74
CA ALA A 120 2.92 -20.16 -16.90
C ALA A 120 2.96 -19.01 -17.93
N PRO A 121 4.13 -18.68 -18.53
CA PRO A 121 4.22 -17.65 -19.56
C PRO A 121 3.18 -17.83 -20.66
N PHE A 122 2.60 -16.72 -21.14
CA PHE A 122 1.57 -16.69 -22.18
C PHE A 122 0.26 -17.45 -21.86
N SER A 123 0.07 -17.94 -20.63
CA SER A 123 -1.18 -18.56 -20.16
C SER A 123 -2.38 -17.61 -20.25
N LYS A 124 -3.58 -18.16 -20.00
CA LYS A 124 -4.85 -17.44 -20.12
C LYS A 124 -4.90 -16.13 -19.32
N SER A 125 -4.36 -16.10 -18.10
CA SER A 125 -4.36 -14.89 -17.26
C SER A 125 -3.57 -13.75 -17.90
N TRP A 126 -2.41 -14.07 -18.50
CA TRP A 126 -1.61 -13.13 -19.26
C TRP A 126 -2.37 -12.66 -20.52
N GLN A 127 -2.95 -13.58 -21.29
CA GLN A 127 -3.73 -13.24 -22.50
C GLN A 127 -4.95 -12.34 -22.21
N ASP A 128 -5.66 -12.63 -21.12
CA ASP A 128 -6.86 -11.90 -20.73
C ASP A 128 -6.56 -10.47 -20.23
N TRP A 129 -5.32 -10.17 -19.84
CA TRP A 129 -4.93 -8.82 -19.41
C TRP A 129 -5.15 -7.76 -20.49
N ARG A 130 -5.28 -8.14 -21.77
CA ARG A 130 -5.66 -7.22 -22.85
C ARG A 130 -6.98 -6.50 -22.60
N TYR A 131 -7.92 -7.14 -21.89
CA TYR A 131 -9.18 -6.53 -21.51
C TYR A 131 -8.98 -5.49 -20.39
N ALA A 132 -8.06 -5.75 -19.46
CA ALA A 132 -7.65 -4.77 -18.47
C ALA A 132 -6.96 -3.55 -19.12
N VAL A 133 -6.05 -3.79 -20.07
CA VAL A 133 -5.36 -2.73 -20.83
C VAL A 133 -6.35 -1.88 -21.63
N ALA A 134 -7.36 -2.51 -22.26
CA ALA A 134 -8.42 -1.79 -22.97
C ALA A 134 -9.21 -0.83 -22.04
N ASP A 135 -9.32 -1.15 -20.76
CA ASP A 135 -9.96 -0.34 -19.72
C ASP A 135 -8.95 0.53 -18.92
N GLY A 136 -7.66 0.54 -19.31
CA GLY A 136 -6.65 1.47 -18.84
C GLY A 136 -5.60 0.92 -17.86
N ALA A 137 -5.51 -0.40 -17.68
CA ALA A 137 -4.40 -1.04 -16.97
C ALA A 137 -3.06 -0.80 -17.68
N SER A 138 -1.98 -0.76 -16.90
CA SER A 138 -0.62 -0.68 -17.45
C SER A 138 -0.12 -2.05 -17.92
N PHE A 139 0.89 -2.04 -18.79
CA PHE A 139 1.61 -3.23 -19.23
C PHE A 139 3.06 -2.88 -19.55
N TYR A 140 3.93 -3.89 -19.52
CA TYR A 140 5.29 -3.80 -20.04
C TYR A 140 5.25 -3.97 -21.55
N ASP A 141 5.58 -2.89 -22.26
CA ASP A 141 5.66 -2.83 -23.72
C ASP A 141 7.10 -3.15 -24.13
N GLY A 142 7.34 -4.41 -24.50
CA GLY A 142 8.69 -4.89 -24.80
C GLY A 142 9.17 -4.44 -26.18
N ASN A 143 8.25 -4.30 -27.13
CA ASN A 143 8.57 -3.96 -28.51
C ASN A 143 8.46 -2.45 -28.80
N GLY A 144 7.85 -1.66 -27.90
CA GLY A 144 7.73 -0.21 -27.98
C GLY A 144 6.63 0.29 -28.91
N ASP A 145 5.64 -0.53 -29.27
CA ASP A 145 4.57 -0.18 -30.20
C ASP A 145 3.29 0.36 -29.51
N ALA A 146 3.28 0.39 -28.17
CA ALA A 146 2.17 0.79 -27.31
C ALA A 146 0.89 -0.04 -27.49
N ILE A 147 0.98 -1.25 -28.05
CA ILE A 147 -0.10 -2.21 -28.20
C ILE A 147 0.20 -3.42 -27.34
N TYR A 148 -0.75 -3.82 -26.49
CA TYR A 148 -0.58 -5.03 -25.71
C TYR A 148 -0.84 -6.28 -26.56
N ASN A 149 0.22 -6.99 -26.94
CA ASN A 149 0.13 -8.24 -27.69
C ASN A 149 1.08 -9.33 -27.13
N PRO A 150 0.63 -10.07 -26.09
CA PRO A 150 1.48 -11.07 -25.41
C PRO A 150 1.66 -12.32 -26.26
N VAL A 151 2.70 -12.35 -27.10
CA VAL A 151 3.03 -13.47 -28.00
C VAL A 151 4.46 -13.92 -27.76
N ASP A 152 4.65 -15.24 -27.72
CA ASP A 152 5.96 -15.89 -27.69
C ASP A 152 6.58 -15.83 -29.09
N LEU A 153 7.53 -14.92 -29.29
CA LEU A 153 8.09 -14.61 -30.61
C LEU A 153 9.01 -15.71 -31.13
N ASN A 154 9.62 -16.49 -30.23
CA ASN A 154 10.59 -17.54 -30.58
C ASN A 154 10.16 -18.96 -30.17
N ASN A 155 8.96 -19.12 -29.59
CA ASN A 155 8.37 -20.37 -29.12
C ASN A 155 9.20 -21.08 -28.03
N ASN A 156 9.90 -20.34 -27.16
CA ASN A 156 10.70 -20.90 -26.07
C ASN A 156 9.92 -21.04 -24.74
N SER A 157 8.69 -20.54 -24.67
CA SER A 157 7.84 -20.50 -23.47
C SER A 157 8.45 -19.72 -22.29
N VAL A 158 9.25 -18.70 -22.58
CA VAL A 158 9.93 -17.82 -21.62
C VAL A 158 9.73 -16.37 -22.07
N TRP A 159 9.51 -15.46 -21.13
CA TRP A 159 9.38 -14.04 -21.46
C TRP A 159 10.72 -13.43 -21.86
N ASP A 160 10.80 -12.91 -23.08
CA ASP A 160 11.91 -12.12 -23.57
C ASP A 160 11.68 -10.61 -23.38
N THR A 161 12.75 -9.82 -23.39
CA THR A 161 12.68 -8.37 -23.12
C THR A 161 11.94 -7.57 -24.19
N ASN A 162 11.73 -8.15 -25.37
CA ASN A 162 11.05 -7.53 -26.50
C ASN A 162 9.58 -7.98 -26.64
N GLU A 163 9.03 -8.65 -25.63
CA GLU A 163 7.67 -9.17 -25.64
C GLU A 163 6.78 -8.44 -24.63
N ASP A 164 5.51 -8.28 -25.00
CA ASP A 164 4.55 -7.57 -24.16
C ASP A 164 4.03 -8.48 -23.07
N ARG A 165 3.98 -7.95 -21.85
CA ARG A 165 3.40 -8.67 -20.73
C ARG A 165 2.71 -7.72 -19.76
N PRO A 166 1.78 -8.19 -18.93
CA PRO A 166 1.11 -7.38 -17.94
C PRO A 166 2.08 -6.68 -17.00
N ASP A 167 1.61 -5.60 -16.39
CA ASP A 167 2.33 -4.89 -15.34
C ASP A 167 2.38 -5.74 -14.06
N LEU A 168 3.28 -6.72 -14.05
CA LEU A 168 3.54 -7.58 -12.92
C LEU A 168 4.45 -6.86 -11.93
N ILE A 169 3.84 -6.04 -11.08
CA ILE A 169 4.55 -5.21 -10.09
C ILE A 169 5.19 -6.09 -9.02
N GLY A 170 4.46 -7.11 -8.54
CA GLY A 170 4.91 -8.11 -7.57
C GLY A 170 4.51 -9.53 -7.95
N ASP A 171 4.67 -10.51 -7.05
CA ASP A 171 4.36 -11.92 -7.33
C ASP A 171 2.86 -12.19 -7.50
N PHE A 172 2.02 -11.30 -6.97
CA PHE A 172 0.59 -11.24 -7.20
C PHE A 172 0.24 -9.82 -7.65
N THR A 173 -0.55 -9.69 -8.72
CA THR A 173 -1.15 -8.42 -9.13
C THR A 173 -2.59 -8.65 -9.58
N ALA A 174 -3.52 -7.90 -9.00
CA ALA A 174 -4.91 -7.84 -9.38
C ALA A 174 -5.27 -6.40 -9.78
N TRP A 175 -6.08 -6.26 -10.82
CA TRP A 175 -6.53 -4.97 -11.32
C TRP A 175 -8.01 -4.98 -11.62
N CYS A 176 -8.71 -3.91 -11.25
CA CYS A 176 -10.08 -3.64 -11.65
C CYS A 176 -10.31 -2.13 -11.83
N VAL A 177 -11.41 -1.78 -12.46
CA VAL A 177 -11.86 -0.39 -12.63
C VAL A 177 -13.32 -0.27 -12.22
N PHE A 178 -13.66 0.82 -11.55
CA PHE A 178 -15.01 1.15 -11.11
C PHE A 178 -15.20 2.68 -11.13
N ASN A 179 -16.45 3.13 -11.09
CA ASN A 179 -16.78 4.54 -11.22
C ASN A 179 -17.90 4.96 -10.27
N ASP A 180 -17.99 6.24 -9.94
CA ASP A 180 -19.06 6.76 -9.08
C ASP A 180 -20.38 6.91 -9.84
N GLY A 181 -20.82 5.91 -10.59
CA GLY A 181 -22.01 5.97 -11.45
C GLY A 181 -23.33 5.72 -10.74
N ILE A 182 -23.32 5.33 -9.45
CA ILE A 182 -24.55 5.01 -8.71
C ILE A 182 -25.42 6.27 -8.57
N PRO A 183 -26.71 6.28 -8.94
CA PRO A 183 -27.56 7.45 -8.77
C PRO A 183 -27.61 7.94 -7.32
N SER A 184 -27.65 9.26 -7.12
CA SER A 184 -27.63 9.89 -5.78
C SER A 184 -28.69 9.33 -4.85
N GLY A 185 -29.91 9.06 -5.32
CA GLY A 185 -30.99 8.46 -4.52
C GLY A 185 -30.71 7.06 -3.95
N LEU A 186 -29.66 6.37 -4.41
CA LEU A 186 -29.21 5.07 -3.90
C LEU A 186 -27.94 5.16 -3.03
N ARG A 187 -27.37 6.36 -2.88
CA ARG A 187 -26.17 6.61 -2.09
C ARG A 187 -26.51 6.96 -0.65
N ARG A 188 -25.52 6.80 0.24
CA ARG A 188 -25.59 7.38 1.59
C ARG A 188 -25.68 8.91 1.53
N PHE A 189 -24.88 9.53 0.68
CA PHE A 189 -24.93 10.97 0.43
C PHE A 189 -25.93 11.27 -0.69
N SER A 190 -27.22 11.23 -0.35
CA SER A 190 -28.30 11.26 -1.34
C SER A 190 -28.47 12.55 -2.13
N ASN A 191 -27.65 13.57 -1.84
CA ASN A 191 -27.59 14.86 -2.51
C ASN A 191 -26.28 15.09 -3.29
N VAL A 192 -25.49 14.03 -3.50
CA VAL A 192 -24.29 14.05 -4.34
C VAL A 192 -24.55 13.18 -5.55
N ASP A 193 -24.79 13.82 -6.69
CA ASP A 193 -24.88 13.13 -7.99
C ASP A 193 -23.51 12.54 -8.39
N PRO A 194 -23.49 11.51 -9.25
CA PRO A 194 -22.28 11.05 -9.94
C PRO A 194 -21.42 12.21 -10.43
N MET A 195 -20.19 12.30 -9.91
CA MET A 195 -19.25 13.35 -10.26
C MET A 195 -18.51 13.01 -11.57
N GLY A 196 -18.55 11.74 -12.01
CA GLY A 196 -17.78 11.22 -13.13
C GLY A 196 -16.35 10.90 -12.72
N ILE A 197 -16.17 10.33 -11.53
CA ILE A 197 -14.88 9.89 -11.00
C ILE A 197 -14.72 8.40 -11.30
N GLU A 198 -13.63 8.09 -12.01
CA GLU A 198 -13.19 6.73 -12.28
C GLU A 198 -12.01 6.39 -11.38
N ILE A 199 -12.01 5.16 -10.88
CA ILE A 199 -10.96 4.62 -10.02
C ILE A 199 -10.47 3.34 -10.67
N GLN A 200 -9.17 3.27 -10.95
CA GLN A 200 -8.51 2.02 -11.29
C GLN A 200 -7.76 1.55 -10.04
N GLN A 201 -8.13 0.40 -9.50
CA GLN A 201 -7.53 -0.18 -8.31
C GLN A 201 -6.58 -1.29 -8.72
N THR A 202 -5.36 -1.25 -8.20
CA THR A 202 -4.38 -2.34 -8.33
C THR A 202 -4.03 -2.86 -6.93
N ILE A 203 -4.28 -4.13 -6.67
CA ILE A 203 -3.86 -4.83 -5.45
C ILE A 203 -2.67 -5.71 -5.80
N PHE A 204 -1.56 -5.56 -5.09
CA PHE A 204 -0.33 -6.30 -5.39
C PHE A 204 0.47 -6.64 -4.14
N GLY A 205 1.39 -7.60 -4.26
CA GLY A 205 2.25 -8.02 -3.17
C GLY A 205 3.25 -9.10 -3.57
N TRP A 206 4.09 -9.51 -2.62
CA TRP A 206 5.19 -10.46 -2.85
C TRP A 206 5.02 -11.70 -1.98
N SER A 207 5.39 -12.84 -2.55
CA SER A 207 5.59 -14.08 -1.80
C SER A 207 7.06 -14.12 -1.35
N ALA A 208 7.38 -13.35 -0.30
CA ALA A 208 8.73 -13.23 0.23
C ALA A 208 8.81 -13.67 1.71
N PRO A 209 8.79 -14.99 1.99
CA PRO A 209 8.83 -15.52 3.36
C PRO A 209 10.01 -14.98 4.17
N GLY A 210 9.77 -14.66 5.44
CA GLY A 210 10.80 -14.15 6.35
C GLY A 210 11.19 -12.69 6.13
N THR A 211 10.47 -11.96 5.27
CA THR A 211 10.60 -10.49 5.11
C THR A 211 9.30 -9.81 5.53
N PRO A 212 9.32 -8.51 5.86
CA PRO A 212 8.08 -7.77 6.14
C PRO A 212 7.03 -7.87 5.02
N LEU A 213 7.44 -8.05 3.75
CA LEU A 213 6.53 -8.19 2.61
C LEU A 213 5.60 -9.40 2.73
N SER A 214 5.99 -10.45 3.48
CA SER A 214 5.11 -11.60 3.69
C SER A 214 3.86 -11.28 4.50
N ASN A 215 3.88 -10.15 5.22
CA ASN A 215 2.79 -9.67 6.04
C ASN A 215 2.25 -8.34 5.49
N SER A 216 2.36 -8.12 4.17
CA SER A 216 1.92 -6.88 3.54
C SER A 216 1.15 -7.09 2.24
N MET A 217 0.17 -6.22 2.03
CA MET A 217 -0.55 -6.02 0.78
C MET A 217 -0.44 -4.56 0.38
N PHE A 218 -0.33 -4.29 -0.91
CA PHE A 218 -0.23 -2.94 -1.43
C PHE A 218 -1.46 -2.64 -2.27
N VAL A 219 -1.94 -1.41 -2.17
CA VAL A 219 -3.08 -0.93 -2.96
C VAL A 219 -2.68 0.37 -3.65
N ARG A 220 -2.71 0.37 -4.98
CA ARG A 220 -2.62 1.57 -5.81
C ARG A 220 -4.03 1.97 -6.24
N TYR A 221 -4.40 3.22 -5.95
CA TYR A 221 -5.58 3.87 -6.51
C TYR A 221 -5.14 4.89 -7.55
N SER A 222 -5.57 4.70 -8.80
CA SER A 222 -5.44 5.69 -9.86
C SER A 222 -6.76 6.44 -10.00
N LEU A 223 -6.79 7.68 -9.52
CA LEU A 223 -7.96 8.56 -9.53
C LEU A 223 -8.02 9.31 -10.87
N ILE A 224 -9.16 9.30 -11.54
CA ILE A 224 -9.34 10.00 -12.81
C ILE A 224 -10.66 10.76 -12.81
N ASN A 225 -10.57 12.08 -13.00
CA ASN A 225 -11.75 12.90 -13.29
C ASN A 225 -12.16 12.70 -14.77
N LYS A 226 -13.26 11.98 -14.99
CA LYS A 226 -13.91 11.77 -16.30
C LYS A 226 -15.16 12.65 -16.47
N SER A 227 -15.37 13.62 -15.57
CA SER A 227 -16.57 14.46 -15.55
C SER A 227 -16.76 15.22 -16.86
N GLY A 228 -17.94 15.11 -17.46
CA GLY A 228 -18.36 15.98 -18.55
C GLY A 228 -18.60 17.43 -18.10
N SER A 229 -18.88 17.64 -16.81
CA SER A 229 -19.32 18.93 -16.26
C SER A 229 -18.20 19.75 -15.63
N TYR A 230 -17.13 19.10 -15.14
CA TYR A 230 -16.06 19.79 -14.39
C TYR A 230 -14.67 19.51 -14.99
N GLU A 231 -13.97 20.57 -15.37
CA GLU A 231 -12.57 20.48 -15.85
C GLU A 231 -11.60 20.08 -14.73
N LYS A 232 -11.92 20.44 -13.48
CA LYS A 232 -11.15 20.04 -12.32
C LYS A 232 -12.00 19.91 -11.06
N PHE A 233 -11.56 19.07 -10.14
CA PHE A 233 -11.93 19.13 -8.73
C PHE A 233 -10.74 19.65 -7.93
N ASP A 234 -10.99 20.62 -7.07
CA ASP A 234 -9.97 21.28 -6.26
C ASP A 234 -10.07 20.86 -4.80
N SER A 235 -9.02 21.11 -4.02
CA SER A 235 -8.98 20.78 -2.59
C SER A 235 -9.47 19.36 -2.28
N VAL A 236 -9.02 18.41 -3.11
CA VAL A 236 -9.38 17.00 -3.03
C VAL A 236 -8.56 16.35 -1.93
N TYR A 237 -9.22 15.58 -1.08
CA TYR A 237 -8.62 14.71 -0.09
C TYR A 237 -9.00 13.28 -0.41
N PHE A 238 -8.02 12.39 -0.27
CA PHE A 238 -8.21 10.95 -0.36
C PHE A 238 -7.91 10.34 1.00
N SER A 239 -8.63 9.28 1.36
CA SER A 239 -8.35 8.50 2.55
C SER A 239 -8.34 7.03 2.26
N PHE A 240 -7.35 6.32 2.78
CA PHE A 240 -7.49 4.89 3.02
C PHE A 240 -8.41 4.73 4.23
N ALA A 241 -9.59 4.18 3.99
CA ALA A 241 -10.60 3.98 5.01
C ALA A 241 -10.63 2.51 5.43
N SER A 242 -10.70 2.25 6.73
CA SER A 242 -10.79 0.88 7.24
C SER A 242 -11.61 0.82 8.52
N ASP A 243 -12.27 -0.31 8.68
CA ASP A 243 -12.83 -0.85 9.91
C ASP A 243 -12.01 -2.09 10.27
N PRO A 244 -10.90 -1.92 11.01
CA PRO A 244 -10.24 -3.06 11.61
C PRO A 244 -11.10 -3.63 12.74
N ASP A 245 -11.20 -4.95 12.76
CA ASP A 245 -11.66 -5.71 13.92
C ASP A 245 -10.47 -6.62 14.25
N LEU A 246 -9.52 -6.14 15.06
CA LEU A 246 -8.28 -6.88 15.32
C LEU A 246 -8.53 -8.02 16.31
N GLY A 247 -9.10 -9.10 15.80
CA GLY A 247 -9.60 -10.18 16.64
C GLY A 247 -10.97 -9.79 17.20
N ASP A 248 -10.99 -9.17 18.38
CA ASP A 248 -12.20 -8.62 18.98
C ASP A 248 -12.23 -7.10 18.77
N TYR A 249 -13.30 -6.58 18.15
CA TYR A 249 -13.45 -5.15 17.96
C TYR A 249 -13.58 -4.40 19.30
N ALA A 250 -13.95 -5.06 20.39
CA ALA A 250 -14.27 -4.39 21.65
C ALA A 250 -13.05 -3.87 22.42
N ASP A 251 -11.84 -4.36 22.11
CA ASP A 251 -10.60 -3.93 22.76
C ASP A 251 -9.61 -3.24 21.81
N ASP A 252 -10.07 -2.95 20.59
CA ASP A 252 -9.30 -2.23 19.58
C ASP A 252 -8.93 -0.82 20.03
N LEU A 253 -7.64 -0.50 19.97
CA LEU A 253 -7.10 0.84 20.13
C LEU A 253 -6.46 1.30 18.83
N VAL A 254 -6.65 2.56 18.47
CA VAL A 254 -6.06 3.14 17.26
C VAL A 254 -4.99 4.19 17.57
N GLY A 255 -4.03 4.32 16.67
CA GLY A 255 -2.85 5.16 16.81
C GLY A 255 -2.39 5.70 15.46
N SER A 256 -1.55 6.74 15.50
CA SER A 256 -0.86 7.21 14.28
C SER A 256 0.61 7.51 14.51
N ASP A 257 1.38 7.42 13.44
CA ASP A 257 2.78 7.82 13.39
C ASP A 257 2.98 8.67 12.12
N SER A 258 3.04 9.99 12.31
CA SER A 258 3.13 10.96 11.22
C SER A 258 4.48 10.94 10.50
N LEU A 259 5.55 10.46 11.15
CA LEU A 259 6.86 10.28 10.51
C LEU A 259 6.83 9.05 9.59
N LEU A 260 6.11 8.01 10.00
CA LEU A 260 5.88 6.82 9.19
C LEU A 260 4.66 6.92 8.25
N ASN A 261 3.95 8.06 8.21
CA ASN A 261 2.71 8.21 7.43
C ASN A 261 1.69 7.10 7.70
N LEU A 262 1.63 6.61 8.94
CA LEU A 262 0.98 5.37 9.33
C LEU A 262 -0.21 5.66 10.26
N GLY A 263 -1.36 5.09 9.95
CA GLY A 263 -2.44 4.85 10.92
C GLY A 263 -2.47 3.37 11.27
N TYR A 264 -2.70 3.02 12.53
CA TYR A 264 -2.66 1.64 12.99
C TYR A 264 -3.65 1.33 14.10
N VAL A 265 -4.01 0.05 14.21
CA VAL A 265 -4.80 -0.54 15.29
C VAL A 265 -3.93 -1.54 16.05
N TYR A 266 -4.16 -1.68 17.36
CA TYR A 266 -3.44 -2.57 18.25
C TYR A 266 -4.27 -2.87 19.51
N ASN A 267 -3.92 -3.95 20.21
CA ASN A 267 -4.48 -4.27 21.53
C ASN A 267 -3.47 -3.89 22.62
N SER A 268 -3.96 -3.37 23.75
CA SER A 268 -3.11 -3.02 24.91
C SER A 268 -2.60 -4.25 25.69
N GLY A 269 -3.12 -5.44 25.38
CA GLY A 269 -2.81 -6.69 26.06
C GLY A 269 -3.26 -7.91 25.24
N PRO A 270 -3.32 -9.10 25.87
CA PRO A 270 -3.87 -10.30 25.25
C PRO A 270 -5.37 -10.19 24.99
N ASP A 271 -5.86 -10.86 23.95
CA ASP A 271 -7.28 -11.03 23.65
C ASP A 271 -7.68 -12.52 23.60
N ASP A 272 -8.96 -12.81 23.35
CA ASP A 272 -9.49 -14.18 23.25
C ASP A 272 -9.22 -14.86 21.88
N VAL A 273 -8.75 -14.12 20.87
CA VAL A 273 -8.61 -14.57 19.48
C VAL A 273 -7.16 -14.90 19.13
N PHE A 274 -6.27 -13.94 19.31
CA PHE A 274 -4.83 -14.03 19.10
C PHE A 274 -4.04 -14.34 20.39
N GLY A 275 -4.62 -14.20 21.58
CA GLY A 275 -3.97 -14.53 22.84
C GLY A 275 -2.86 -13.54 23.21
N ASN A 276 -1.76 -14.00 23.82
CA ASN A 276 -0.71 -13.11 24.37
C ASN A 276 0.15 -12.37 23.33
N ASN A 277 -0.05 -12.66 22.06
CA ASN A 277 0.71 -12.12 20.95
C ASN A 277 -0.25 -11.54 19.90
N CYS A 278 -1.19 -10.69 20.32
CA CYS A 278 -2.05 -9.94 19.40
C CYS A 278 -1.17 -9.19 18.38
N PRO A 279 -1.48 -9.26 17.09
CA PRO A 279 -0.78 -8.45 16.10
C PRO A 279 -1.09 -6.96 16.29
N ALA A 280 -0.46 -6.13 15.47
CA ALA A 280 -0.90 -4.77 15.17
C ALA A 280 -1.07 -4.69 13.65
N PHE A 281 -2.10 -4.00 13.20
CA PHE A 281 -2.36 -3.78 11.78
C PHE A 281 -2.28 -2.29 11.47
N GLY A 282 -1.73 -1.92 10.32
CA GLY A 282 -1.75 -0.53 9.90
C GLY A 282 -1.67 -0.31 8.40
N ILE A 283 -2.04 0.90 8.02
CA ILE A 283 -2.03 1.40 6.65
C ILE A 283 -1.10 2.60 6.58
N ALA A 284 -0.06 2.51 5.75
CA ALA A 284 0.89 3.60 5.52
C ALA A 284 0.73 4.20 4.13
N VAL A 285 0.77 5.54 4.04
CA VAL A 285 0.89 6.24 2.75
C VAL A 285 2.34 6.16 2.27
N LEU A 286 2.55 5.42 1.18
CA LEU A 286 3.86 5.30 0.52
C LEU A 286 4.03 6.36 -0.56
N GLN A 287 2.99 6.55 -1.37
CA GLN A 287 2.95 7.52 -2.44
C GLN A 287 1.65 8.29 -2.35
N GLY A 288 1.70 9.57 -1.97
CA GLY A 288 0.56 10.46 -2.14
C GLY A 288 0.60 11.19 -3.49
N PRO A 289 -0.47 11.95 -3.79
CA PRO A 289 -0.57 12.79 -4.98
C PRO A 289 0.62 13.74 -5.12
N PRO A 290 1.09 14.02 -6.36
CA PRO A 290 2.06 15.09 -6.58
C PRO A 290 1.40 16.45 -6.27
N ALA A 291 2.03 17.24 -5.41
CA ALA A 291 1.60 18.59 -5.04
C ALA A 291 2.65 19.64 -5.41
N TYR A 292 2.20 20.64 -6.16
CA TYR A 292 2.99 21.81 -6.55
C TYR A 292 2.70 22.95 -5.58
N ILE A 293 3.70 23.34 -4.78
CA ILE A 293 3.57 24.33 -3.72
C ILE A 293 4.58 25.46 -3.98
N PRO A 294 4.12 26.64 -4.45
CA PRO A 294 4.99 27.78 -4.71
C PRO A 294 5.85 28.13 -3.50
N GLY A 295 7.15 28.36 -3.75
CA GLY A 295 8.13 28.70 -2.71
C GLY A 295 8.58 27.52 -1.83
N LYS A 296 7.97 26.35 -1.97
CA LYS A 296 8.38 25.12 -1.28
C LYS A 296 8.95 24.09 -2.24
N THR A 297 8.19 23.70 -3.27
CA THR A 297 8.59 22.65 -4.21
C THR A 297 9.10 23.22 -5.53
N PHE A 298 8.84 24.51 -5.82
CA PHE A 298 9.41 25.24 -6.95
C PHE A 298 9.49 26.74 -6.66
N THR A 299 10.38 27.43 -7.36
CA THR A 299 10.42 28.89 -7.43
C THR A 299 9.51 29.36 -8.57
N ASP A 300 8.43 30.03 -8.21
CA ASP A 300 7.47 30.63 -9.14
C ASP A 300 8.02 31.98 -9.63
N VAL A 301 8.53 32.01 -10.86
CA VAL A 301 9.22 33.18 -11.42
C VAL A 301 8.22 34.26 -11.84
N ASN A 302 7.02 33.87 -12.27
CA ASN A 302 6.03 34.77 -12.83
C ASN A 302 4.91 35.16 -11.84
N GLY A 303 4.86 34.51 -10.67
CA GLY A 303 3.96 34.81 -9.56
C GLY A 303 2.52 34.32 -9.75
N ASN A 304 2.27 33.38 -10.67
CA ASN A 304 0.94 32.88 -10.98
C ASN A 304 0.48 31.71 -10.07
N GLY A 305 1.37 31.18 -9.21
CA GLY A 305 1.11 30.07 -8.31
C GLY A 305 1.03 28.69 -8.97
N ILE A 306 1.41 28.56 -10.24
CA ILE A 306 1.36 27.36 -11.08
C ILE A 306 2.79 27.03 -11.51
N TYR A 307 3.14 25.74 -11.50
CA TYR A 307 4.46 25.33 -12.00
C TYR A 307 4.49 25.34 -13.54
N ASP A 308 5.28 26.25 -14.10
CA ASP A 308 5.51 26.41 -15.54
C ASP A 308 6.86 25.80 -15.96
N HIS A 309 6.83 24.61 -16.55
CA HIS A 309 8.04 23.88 -16.95
C HIS A 309 8.93 24.71 -17.90
N GLY A 310 10.20 24.90 -17.51
CA GLY A 310 11.19 25.67 -18.25
C GLY A 310 11.21 27.17 -17.94
N SER A 311 10.17 27.70 -17.29
CA SER A 311 10.14 29.04 -16.71
C SER A 311 10.52 28.99 -15.24
N ASP A 312 9.88 28.09 -14.50
CA ASP A 312 10.08 27.94 -13.07
C ASP A 312 11.22 26.99 -12.73
N THR A 313 11.83 27.23 -11.57
CA THR A 313 12.93 26.39 -11.07
C THR A 313 12.38 25.35 -10.10
N PRO A 314 12.43 24.05 -10.41
CA PRO A 314 12.02 23.01 -9.47
C PRO A 314 12.98 22.97 -8.26
N LEU A 315 12.42 22.88 -7.07
CA LEU A 315 13.16 22.73 -5.80
C LEU A 315 13.03 21.31 -5.23
N ASP A 316 12.00 20.58 -5.65
CA ASP A 316 11.75 19.18 -5.30
C ASP A 316 11.25 18.40 -6.54
N THR A 317 11.15 17.08 -6.43
CA THR A 317 10.58 16.22 -7.48
C THR A 317 9.79 15.08 -6.85
N ALA A 318 8.50 15.00 -7.21
CA ALA A 318 7.66 13.87 -6.87
C ALA A 318 7.86 12.74 -7.88
N PHE A 319 7.63 11.50 -7.45
CA PHE A 319 7.73 10.32 -8.30
C PHE A 319 6.47 9.46 -8.22
N ASN A 320 6.07 8.86 -9.34
CA ASN A 320 5.19 7.69 -9.34
C ASN A 320 6.03 6.44 -9.56
N HIS A 321 6.08 5.57 -8.56
CA HIS A 321 6.79 4.29 -8.60
C HIS A 321 5.89 3.23 -9.24
N LYS A 322 6.31 2.72 -10.40
CA LYS A 322 5.51 1.80 -11.20
C LYS A 322 5.84 0.32 -10.98
N GLY A 323 6.99 0.00 -10.40
CA GLY A 323 7.44 -1.38 -10.19
C GLY A 323 8.73 -1.69 -10.93
N LYS A 324 9.28 -2.89 -10.75
CA LYS A 324 10.59 -3.29 -11.28
C LYS A 324 10.74 -3.14 -12.81
N TYR A 325 9.67 -3.41 -13.55
CA TYR A 325 9.72 -3.47 -15.02
C TYR A 325 9.36 -2.16 -15.71
N LEU A 326 8.75 -1.23 -15.00
CA LEU A 326 8.35 0.08 -15.51
C LEU A 326 9.16 1.18 -14.83
N SER A 327 9.57 2.18 -15.61
CA SER A 327 10.27 3.34 -15.05
C SER A 327 9.36 4.14 -14.12
N ARG A 328 9.97 5.01 -13.30
CA ARG A 328 9.23 5.98 -12.51
C ARG A 328 8.76 7.13 -13.40
N ASP A 329 7.58 7.69 -13.13
CA ASP A 329 7.26 9.03 -13.66
C ASP A 329 7.84 10.06 -12.70
N ALA A 330 8.41 11.14 -13.24
CA ALA A 330 8.95 12.24 -12.46
C ALA A 330 8.10 13.50 -12.66
N PHE A 331 7.85 14.23 -11.57
CA PHE A 331 7.12 15.48 -11.55
C PHE A 331 8.02 16.57 -10.93
N PRO A 332 8.92 17.18 -11.73
CA PRO A 332 9.76 18.26 -11.25
C PRO A 332 8.90 19.42 -10.73
N GLY A 333 9.28 20.02 -9.62
CA GLY A 333 8.54 21.13 -9.02
C GLY A 333 7.42 20.70 -8.07
N ALA A 334 7.26 19.40 -7.81
CA ALA A 334 6.28 18.85 -6.89
C ALA A 334 6.94 18.02 -5.78
N GLU A 335 6.22 17.78 -4.69
CA GLU A 335 6.50 16.71 -3.71
C GLU A 335 5.37 15.67 -3.76
N ASN A 336 5.64 14.39 -3.44
CA ASN A 336 4.56 13.45 -3.15
C ASN A 336 3.98 13.81 -1.77
N LEU A 337 2.67 14.07 -1.71
CA LEU A 337 2.01 14.30 -0.43
C LEU A 337 2.17 13.09 0.49
N LYS A 338 2.34 13.40 1.78
CA LYS A 338 2.42 12.41 2.85
C LYS A 338 1.03 12.14 3.42
N MET A 339 0.96 11.39 4.53
CA MET A 339 -0.24 11.46 5.37
C MET A 339 -0.38 12.89 5.90
N THR A 340 -1.53 13.51 5.69
CA THR A 340 -1.78 14.91 6.10
C THR A 340 -2.70 15.01 7.32
N SER A 341 -3.45 13.94 7.60
CA SER A 341 -4.14 13.75 8.88
C SER A 341 -4.47 12.28 9.10
N PHE A 342 -4.66 11.91 10.36
CA PHE A 342 -5.23 10.62 10.76
C PHE A 342 -6.48 10.90 11.57
N GLN A 343 -7.60 10.29 11.19
CA GLN A 343 -8.89 10.49 11.85
C GLN A 343 -9.47 9.15 12.32
N HIS A 344 -9.99 9.17 13.54
CA HIS A 344 -10.74 8.06 14.13
C HIS A 344 -12.21 8.44 14.27
N TYR A 345 -13.10 7.48 14.00
CA TYR A 345 -14.54 7.55 14.29
C TYR A 345 -15.09 6.15 14.56
N MET A 346 -16.30 6.03 15.13
CA MET A 346 -16.86 4.75 15.59
C MET A 346 -18.35 4.63 15.24
N SER A 347 -18.92 3.44 15.34
CA SER A 347 -20.36 3.28 15.11
C SER A 347 -21.19 4.08 16.12
N SER A 348 -22.23 4.76 15.64
CA SER A 348 -23.27 5.42 16.46
C SER A 348 -22.82 6.54 17.42
N HIS A 349 -21.57 7.00 17.41
CA HIS A 349 -21.15 8.13 18.26
C HIS A 349 -21.79 9.46 17.81
N PRO A 350 -22.27 10.30 18.73
CA PRO A 350 -23.04 11.50 18.39
C PRO A 350 -22.26 12.50 17.51
N THR A 351 -20.98 12.73 17.80
CA THR A 351 -20.12 13.72 17.10
C THR A 351 -19.01 13.08 16.26
N ASN A 352 -18.72 11.79 16.50
CA ASN A 352 -17.59 11.07 15.93
C ASN A 352 -18.07 9.71 15.38
N GLY A 353 -19.28 9.73 14.83
CA GLY A 353 -19.98 8.58 14.25
C GLY A 353 -19.76 8.45 12.76
N ASP A 354 -20.29 7.39 12.13
CA ASP A 354 -20.32 7.31 10.66
C ASP A 354 -20.85 8.60 10.02
N PRO A 355 -20.18 9.14 8.98
CA PRO A 355 -20.62 10.36 8.33
C PRO A 355 -21.89 10.10 7.52
N ASN A 356 -22.92 10.93 7.72
CA ASN A 356 -24.23 10.82 7.08
C ASN A 356 -24.40 11.82 5.94
N THR A 357 -23.52 12.81 5.86
CA THR A 357 -23.54 13.84 4.82
C THR A 357 -22.16 14.03 4.21
N LYS A 358 -22.12 14.58 3.00
CA LYS A 358 -20.86 14.94 2.33
C LYS A 358 -19.99 15.88 3.16
N THR A 359 -20.61 16.80 3.91
CA THR A 359 -19.93 17.77 4.76
C THR A 359 -19.36 17.09 6.01
N GLU A 360 -20.09 16.14 6.60
CA GLU A 360 -19.59 15.33 7.71
C GLU A 360 -18.34 14.54 7.33
N LEU A 361 -18.36 13.86 6.18
CA LEU A 361 -17.18 13.15 5.68
C LEU A 361 -16.03 14.12 5.37
N ARG A 362 -16.32 15.26 4.72
CA ARG A 362 -15.32 16.28 4.43
C ARG A 362 -14.62 16.78 5.70
N ASN A 363 -15.34 16.99 6.78
CA ASN A 363 -14.77 17.43 8.05
C ASN A 363 -13.73 16.44 8.60
N TYR A 364 -13.99 15.13 8.47
CA TYR A 364 -13.01 14.09 8.81
C TYR A 364 -11.77 14.12 7.92
N LEU A 365 -11.95 14.30 6.61
CA LEU A 365 -10.83 14.34 5.68
C LEU A 365 -9.96 15.61 5.83
N LEU A 366 -10.53 16.71 6.32
CA LEU A 366 -9.79 17.92 6.70
C LEU A 366 -8.94 17.74 7.98
N GLY A 367 -9.21 16.70 8.78
CA GLY A 367 -8.42 16.34 9.95
C GLY A 367 -8.68 17.17 11.21
N GLY A 368 -8.47 16.54 12.37
CA GLY A 368 -8.50 17.18 13.69
C GLY A 368 -9.85 17.79 14.06
N ARG A 369 -10.93 17.23 13.53
CA ARG A 369 -12.31 17.72 13.70
C ARG A 369 -13.27 16.57 13.95
N ASP A 370 -14.35 16.86 14.64
CA ASP A 370 -15.53 16.00 14.67
C ASP A 370 -16.33 16.10 13.36
N LYS A 371 -17.41 15.32 13.21
CA LYS A 371 -18.21 15.33 11.96
C LYS A 371 -18.90 16.67 11.71
N PHE A 372 -19.12 17.48 12.74
CA PHE A 372 -19.72 18.80 12.63
C PHE A 372 -18.69 19.91 12.37
N GLY A 373 -17.41 19.56 12.26
CA GLY A 373 -16.31 20.47 11.95
C GLY A 373 -15.71 21.16 13.17
N GLN A 374 -16.14 20.79 14.39
CA GLN A 374 -15.57 21.31 15.63
C GLN A 374 -14.18 20.73 15.85
N ARG A 375 -13.20 21.59 16.17
CA ARG A 375 -11.82 21.16 16.42
C ARG A 375 -11.74 20.30 17.68
N ILE A 376 -11.01 19.20 17.58
CA ILE A 376 -10.81 18.27 18.69
C ILE A 376 -9.68 18.79 19.57
N ASN A 377 -9.92 18.83 20.88
CA ASN A 377 -8.90 19.16 21.86
C ASN A 377 -8.39 17.87 22.52
N PRO A 378 -7.12 17.46 22.29
CA PRO A 378 -6.55 16.24 22.86
C PRO A 378 -6.65 16.15 24.39
N CYS A 379 -6.72 17.30 25.07
CA CYS A 379 -6.76 17.40 26.54
C CYS A 379 -8.13 17.11 27.14
N THR A 380 -9.21 17.34 26.38
CA THR A 380 -10.60 17.15 26.83
C THR A 380 -11.30 16.02 26.07
N TRP A 381 -10.61 15.40 25.12
CA TRP A 381 -11.13 14.29 24.33
C TRP A 381 -11.24 13.03 25.18
N SER A 382 -12.46 12.51 25.36
CA SER A 382 -12.72 11.41 26.30
C SER A 382 -12.11 10.08 25.89
N PHE A 383 -11.84 9.87 24.61
CA PHE A 383 -11.23 8.63 24.09
C PHE A 383 -9.70 8.73 23.97
N GLY A 384 -9.08 9.75 24.57
CA GLY A 384 -7.62 9.82 24.61
C GLY A 384 -7.06 10.46 25.87
N SER A 385 -5.77 10.27 26.06
CA SER A 385 -5.00 10.85 27.16
C SER A 385 -3.62 11.24 26.68
N VAL A 386 -3.11 12.38 27.17
CA VAL A 386 -1.78 12.89 26.82
C VAL A 386 -0.81 12.57 27.96
N TYR A 387 0.25 11.84 27.64
CA TYR A 387 1.27 11.38 28.58
C TYR A 387 2.59 12.12 28.37
N PRO A 388 3.39 12.34 29.44
CA PRO A 388 4.71 12.96 29.36
C PRO A 388 5.65 12.23 28.37
N PRO A 389 6.67 12.91 27.82
CA PRO A 389 7.03 14.32 28.05
C PRO A 389 6.16 15.31 27.26
N ALA A 390 5.22 14.81 26.44
CA ALA A 390 4.30 15.67 25.71
C ALA A 390 3.35 16.40 26.67
N ASN A 391 2.89 17.58 26.23
CA ASN A 391 1.76 18.28 26.83
C ASN A 391 0.75 18.61 25.74
N CYS A 392 -0.50 18.89 26.13
CA CYS A 392 -1.58 19.08 25.17
C CYS A 392 -1.36 20.21 24.16
N ALA A 393 -0.56 21.24 24.49
CA ALA A 393 -0.28 22.35 23.58
C ALA A 393 0.67 21.95 22.44
N LEU A 394 1.40 20.85 22.59
CA LEU A 394 2.36 20.34 21.61
C LEU A 394 1.79 19.19 20.75
N VAL A 395 0.62 18.65 21.11
CA VAL A 395 -0.04 17.60 20.33
C VAL A 395 -0.79 18.24 19.17
N ASN A 396 -0.47 17.83 17.94
CA ASN A 396 -1.25 18.22 16.77
C ASN A 396 -2.51 17.35 16.69
N PRO A 397 -3.74 17.91 16.84
CA PRO A 397 -4.97 17.13 16.80
C PRO A 397 -5.30 16.56 15.41
N GLU A 398 -4.62 16.99 14.34
CA GLU A 398 -4.79 16.43 12.99
C GLU A 398 -4.28 14.99 12.88
N TYR A 399 -3.41 14.56 13.80
CA TYR A 399 -2.90 13.19 13.88
C TYR A 399 -3.42 12.58 15.17
N PHE A 400 -4.63 12.01 15.09
CA PHE A 400 -5.25 11.36 16.24
C PHE A 400 -4.31 10.32 16.85
N TYR A 401 -4.13 10.43 18.16
CA TYR A 401 -3.35 9.48 18.96
C TYR A 401 -1.92 9.26 18.41
N SER A 402 -1.22 10.37 18.17
CA SER A 402 0.15 10.42 17.61
C SER A 402 1.27 10.08 18.62
N GLY A 403 0.91 9.48 19.77
CA GLY A 403 1.86 9.01 20.76
C GLY A 403 2.45 7.62 20.45
N ASP A 404 3.25 7.14 21.40
CA ASP A 404 3.80 5.79 21.38
C ASP A 404 3.21 4.98 22.54
N PRO A 405 2.35 4.00 22.26
CA PRO A 405 1.70 3.20 23.28
C PRO A 405 2.68 2.25 23.99
N VAL A 406 3.79 1.86 23.34
CA VAL A 406 4.79 0.96 23.95
C VAL A 406 5.55 1.67 25.06
N THR A 407 5.88 2.94 24.86
CA THR A 407 6.57 3.76 25.86
C THR A 407 5.62 4.56 26.75
N SER A 408 4.32 4.51 26.48
CA SER A 408 3.29 5.29 27.17
C SER A 408 3.55 6.80 27.12
N THR A 409 3.91 7.33 25.95
CA THR A 409 4.24 8.75 25.75
C THR A 409 3.36 9.38 24.66
N GLY A 410 3.10 10.69 24.74
CA GLY A 410 2.31 11.39 23.71
C GLY A 410 0.81 11.23 23.88
N TRP A 411 0.04 11.46 22.81
CA TRP A 411 -1.41 11.31 22.84
C TRP A 411 -1.79 9.88 22.48
N LEU A 412 -2.46 9.17 23.39
CA LEU A 412 -2.85 7.77 23.21
C LEU A 412 -4.36 7.62 23.28
N ASN A 413 -4.89 6.69 22.49
CA ASN A 413 -6.25 6.20 22.65
C ASN A 413 -6.32 5.34 23.91
N ASN A 414 -7.35 5.56 24.74
CA ASN A 414 -7.46 4.95 26.08
C ASN A 414 -8.75 4.15 26.28
N THR A 415 -9.54 3.98 25.22
CA THR A 415 -10.85 3.33 25.28
C THR A 415 -10.95 2.38 24.09
N GLY A 416 -11.01 1.08 24.38
CA GLY A 416 -11.26 0.04 23.38
C GLY A 416 -12.74 -0.01 23.01
N VAL A 417 -13.02 0.07 21.72
CA VAL A 417 -14.35 -0.03 21.09
C VAL A 417 -14.18 -0.37 19.61
N ASP A 418 -15.28 -0.67 18.91
CA ASP A 418 -15.32 -0.75 17.43
C ASP A 418 -14.89 0.61 16.82
N GLN A 419 -13.66 0.67 16.28
CA GLN A 419 -13.01 1.90 15.83
C GLN A 419 -12.60 1.84 14.36
N ARG A 420 -13.05 2.83 13.59
CA ARG A 420 -12.66 3.04 12.19
C ARG A 420 -11.52 4.03 12.08
N MET A 421 -10.69 3.82 11.07
CA MET A 421 -9.50 4.62 10.78
C MET A 421 -9.59 5.25 9.39
N LEU A 422 -9.15 6.50 9.30
CA LEU A 422 -8.97 7.24 8.06
C LEU A 422 -7.54 7.76 7.98
N VAL A 423 -6.78 7.27 7.00
CA VAL A 423 -5.40 7.73 6.71
C VAL A 423 -5.46 8.67 5.52
N ASN A 424 -5.48 9.97 5.81
CA ASN A 424 -5.80 11.01 4.83
C ASN A 424 -4.55 11.56 4.12
N THR A 425 -4.67 11.90 2.84
CA THR A 425 -3.69 12.65 2.08
C THR A 425 -4.38 13.70 1.21
N GLY A 426 -3.90 14.95 1.26
CA GLY A 426 -4.45 16.09 0.53
C GLY A 426 -4.10 17.44 1.17
N PRO A 427 -4.48 18.58 0.57
CA PRO A 427 -5.27 18.68 -0.64
C PRO A 427 -4.46 18.50 -1.93
N PHE A 428 -5.11 18.04 -2.99
CA PHE A 428 -4.58 18.07 -4.35
C PHE A 428 -5.69 18.41 -5.35
N THR A 429 -5.34 18.57 -6.63
CA THR A 429 -6.28 18.88 -7.71
C THR A 429 -6.42 17.70 -8.66
N LEU A 430 -7.66 17.27 -8.92
CA LEU A 430 -7.98 16.29 -9.97
C LEU A 430 -8.39 17.02 -11.25
N VAL A 431 -7.45 17.16 -12.19
CA VAL A 431 -7.72 17.72 -13.52
C VAL A 431 -8.31 16.65 -14.42
N ARG A 432 -9.28 17.01 -15.26
CA ARG A 432 -9.96 16.09 -16.19
C ARG A 432 -8.95 15.28 -16.99
N ASN A 433 -9.17 13.97 -17.04
CA ASN A 433 -8.35 12.97 -17.75
C ASN A 433 -6.87 12.92 -17.33
N LYS A 434 -6.45 13.64 -16.29
CA LYS A 434 -5.12 13.48 -15.69
C LYS A 434 -5.22 12.54 -14.49
N LYS A 435 -4.54 11.41 -14.59
CA LYS A 435 -4.48 10.39 -13.56
C LYS A 435 -3.66 10.88 -12.36
N VAL A 436 -4.13 10.59 -11.15
CA VAL A 436 -3.37 10.77 -9.90
C VAL A 436 -3.26 9.41 -9.21
N ASP A 437 -2.03 8.96 -8.98
CA ASP A 437 -1.75 7.66 -8.35
C ASP A 437 -1.43 7.83 -6.87
N ILE A 438 -2.10 7.05 -6.03
CA ILE A 438 -1.88 6.97 -4.59
C ILE A 438 -1.60 5.52 -4.21
N ILE A 439 -0.54 5.27 -3.45
CA ILE A 439 -0.15 3.92 -3.00
C ILE A 439 -0.15 3.85 -1.47
N GLY A 440 -0.90 2.89 -0.95
CA GLY A 440 -0.92 2.51 0.46
C GLY A 440 -0.36 1.11 0.68
N ALA A 441 0.31 0.91 1.82
CA ALA A 441 0.73 -0.42 2.28
C ALA A 441 -0.07 -0.81 3.52
N TYR A 442 -0.76 -1.94 3.41
CA TYR A 442 -1.46 -2.64 4.47
C TYR A 442 -0.46 -3.64 5.05
N SER A 443 -0.13 -3.53 6.34
CA SER A 443 0.86 -4.41 6.95
C SER A 443 0.43 -4.87 8.32
N VAL A 444 0.80 -6.11 8.64
CA VAL A 444 0.62 -6.71 9.99
C VAL A 444 2.00 -6.88 10.63
N GLY A 445 2.13 -6.46 11.89
CA GLY A 445 3.28 -6.75 12.75
C GLY A 445 2.84 -7.62 13.91
N ARG A 446 3.61 -8.66 14.26
CA ARG A 446 3.31 -9.52 15.41
C ARG A 446 4.57 -9.78 16.21
N HIS A 447 4.58 -9.36 17.47
CA HIS A 447 5.64 -9.72 18.40
C HIS A 447 5.35 -11.11 18.98
N SER A 448 6.38 -11.92 19.20
CA SER A 448 6.20 -13.34 19.55
C SER A 448 5.52 -13.59 20.90
N THR A 449 5.62 -12.64 21.84
CA THR A 449 5.21 -12.86 23.25
C THR A 449 4.55 -11.66 23.93
N ALA A 450 4.32 -10.54 23.22
CA ALA A 450 3.80 -9.33 23.86
C ALA A 450 3.01 -8.48 22.87
N SER A 451 1.68 -8.46 23.01
CA SER A 451 0.74 -7.75 22.14
C SER A 451 1.14 -6.29 21.88
N LEU A 452 1.47 -5.52 22.93
CA LEU A 452 1.82 -4.11 22.78
C LEU A 452 3.08 -3.89 21.92
N ASN A 453 4.06 -4.80 21.98
CA ASN A 453 5.27 -4.72 21.18
C ASN A 453 5.03 -5.02 19.69
N SER A 454 3.87 -5.55 19.31
CA SER A 454 3.49 -5.71 17.90
C SER A 454 3.42 -4.37 17.17
N VAL A 455 3.18 -3.26 17.88
CA VAL A 455 3.27 -1.90 17.33
C VAL A 455 4.68 -1.60 16.82
N ASN A 456 5.72 -1.97 17.57
CA ASN A 456 7.11 -1.79 17.13
C ASN A 456 7.43 -2.65 15.91
N VAL A 457 6.99 -3.92 15.90
CA VAL A 457 7.17 -4.81 14.74
C VAL A 457 6.48 -4.24 13.50
N LEU A 458 5.28 -3.68 13.65
CA LEU A 458 4.58 -3.01 12.56
C LEU A 458 5.36 -1.80 12.04
N LYS A 459 5.87 -0.94 12.93
CA LYS A 459 6.67 0.24 12.54
C LYS A 459 7.97 -0.16 11.83
N ASP A 460 8.63 -1.22 12.26
CA ASP A 460 9.80 -1.80 11.58
C ASP A 460 9.43 -2.35 10.20
N ASN A 461 8.28 -3.02 10.08
CA ASN A 461 7.79 -3.48 8.78
C ASN A 461 7.51 -2.31 7.83
N ILE A 462 6.87 -1.24 8.29
CA ILE A 462 6.59 -0.06 7.48
C ILE A 462 7.88 0.66 7.06
N THR A 463 8.87 0.73 7.94
CA THR A 463 10.19 1.31 7.61
C THR A 463 10.84 0.55 6.46
N TYR A 464 10.87 -0.78 6.54
CA TYR A 464 11.32 -1.64 5.45
C TYR A 464 10.56 -1.39 4.15
N ILE A 465 9.23 -1.38 4.23
CA ILE A 465 8.36 -1.23 3.06
C ILE A 465 8.58 0.11 2.37
N LYS A 466 8.83 1.19 3.13
CA LYS A 466 9.16 2.50 2.56
C LYS A 466 10.48 2.48 1.81
N GLU A 467 11.52 1.83 2.34
CA GLU A 467 12.78 1.65 1.62
C GLU A 467 12.59 0.84 0.33
N PHE A 468 11.83 -0.24 0.43
CA PHE A 468 11.48 -1.08 -0.72
C PHE A 468 10.72 -0.30 -1.81
N TYR A 469 9.76 0.53 -1.41
CA TYR A 469 9.05 1.45 -2.30
C TYR A 469 9.99 2.48 -2.94
N ASN A 470 10.86 3.13 -2.16
CA ASN A 470 11.80 4.14 -2.65
C ASN A 470 12.77 3.59 -3.70
N ASP A 471 13.05 2.28 -3.65
CA ASP A 471 13.83 1.54 -4.64
C ASP A 471 12.97 1.02 -5.82
N ASN A 472 11.78 1.58 -6.02
CA ASN A 472 10.82 1.21 -7.07
C ASN A 472 10.46 -0.29 -7.04
N PHE A 473 10.32 -0.85 -5.83
CA PHE A 473 9.94 -2.24 -5.59
C PHE A 473 10.91 -3.28 -6.18
N THR A 474 12.20 -2.93 -6.32
CA THR A 474 13.20 -3.84 -6.88
C THR A 474 13.83 -4.77 -5.83
N ARG A 475 13.86 -4.34 -4.56
CA ARG A 475 14.52 -5.02 -3.46
C ARG A 475 13.61 -5.99 -2.69
N THR A 476 13.43 -7.21 -3.17
CA THR A 476 12.55 -8.18 -2.47
C THR A 476 13.16 -8.84 -1.23
N GLY A 477 14.47 -8.74 -1.04
CA GLY A 477 15.15 -9.15 0.20
C GLY A 477 15.35 -8.01 1.19
N LEU A 478 15.56 -8.35 2.47
CA LEU A 478 15.80 -7.42 3.59
C LEU A 478 16.78 -6.27 3.27
N PRO A 479 16.77 -5.13 3.98
CA PRO A 479 17.83 -4.13 3.92
C PRO A 479 19.12 -4.82 4.38
N GLY A 480 20.16 -4.71 3.58
CA GLY A 480 21.28 -5.65 3.47
C GLY A 480 21.25 -6.75 2.39
N ALA A 481 20.09 -7.29 2.01
CA ALA A 481 19.93 -8.39 1.06
C ALA A 481 20.02 -8.03 -0.44
N ASN A 482 20.02 -6.74 -0.82
CA ASN A 482 20.17 -6.27 -2.20
C ASN A 482 21.01 -4.99 -2.24
N SER A 483 22.30 -5.09 -1.95
CA SER A 483 23.27 -4.23 -2.61
C SER A 483 23.87 -5.04 -3.76
N ASN A 484 23.22 -5.07 -4.92
CA ASN A 484 23.71 -5.76 -6.13
C ASN A 484 24.22 -7.19 -5.88
N ILE A 485 23.35 -8.11 -5.48
CA ILE A 485 23.70 -9.52 -5.40
C ILE A 485 22.78 -10.27 -6.36
N ASN A 486 23.02 -10.10 -7.66
CA ASN A 486 22.76 -11.20 -8.58
C ASN A 486 23.50 -12.40 -7.98
N GLY A 487 22.92 -13.60 -7.91
CA GLY A 487 23.56 -14.80 -7.33
C GLY A 487 24.86 -15.28 -8.01
N GLU A 488 25.58 -14.37 -8.67
CA GLU A 488 26.81 -14.51 -9.42
C GLU A 488 28.07 -14.41 -8.54
N GLY A 489 27.98 -13.99 -7.26
CA GLY A 489 29.15 -13.76 -6.40
C GLY A 489 28.93 -14.06 -4.91
N PHE A 490 30.02 -14.10 -4.14
CA PHE A 490 29.97 -14.18 -2.67
C PHE A 490 29.65 -12.81 -2.06
N SER A 491 28.77 -12.74 -1.07
CA SER A 491 28.41 -11.48 -0.42
C SER A 491 27.81 -11.64 0.98
N LEU A 492 28.03 -10.65 1.85
CA LEU A 492 27.40 -10.51 3.16
C LEU A 492 26.52 -9.26 3.20
N GLY A 493 25.23 -9.44 3.45
CA GLY A 493 24.25 -8.38 3.59
C GLY A 493 24.32 -7.67 4.94
N ASP A 494 23.80 -6.43 4.98
CA ASP A 494 23.51 -5.78 6.26
C ASP A 494 22.49 -6.61 7.07
N ASN A 495 22.53 -6.47 8.39
CA ASN A 495 21.55 -7.08 9.27
C ASN A 495 20.31 -6.16 9.34
N TYR A 496 19.12 -6.74 9.43
CA TYR A 496 17.89 -5.98 9.61
C TYR A 496 16.93 -6.61 10.62
N PRO A 497 16.34 -5.83 11.54
CA PRO A 497 16.60 -4.39 11.77
C PRO A 497 18.03 -4.10 12.26
N ASN A 498 18.48 -2.84 12.14
CA ASN A 498 19.74 -2.35 12.70
C ASN A 498 19.64 -0.82 12.96
N PRO A 499 19.62 -0.34 14.22
CA PRO A 499 19.74 -1.11 15.45
C PRO A 499 18.59 -2.09 15.68
N PHE A 500 18.79 -3.11 16.52
CA PHE A 500 17.76 -4.11 16.80
C PHE A 500 17.66 -4.47 18.28
N ASN A 501 16.48 -5.00 18.66
CA ASN A 501 16.19 -5.54 19.99
C ASN A 501 15.08 -6.62 19.92
N PRO A 502 15.30 -7.86 20.39
CA PRO A 502 16.59 -8.57 20.48
C PRO A 502 16.89 -9.36 19.20
N VAL A 503 16.06 -9.28 18.15
CA VAL A 503 16.17 -10.11 16.95
C VAL A 503 16.54 -9.28 15.73
N THR A 504 17.50 -9.78 14.94
CA THR A 504 17.83 -9.29 13.60
C THR A 504 18.00 -10.47 12.66
N VAL A 505 17.99 -10.23 11.35
CA VAL A 505 18.27 -11.23 10.32
C VAL A 505 19.48 -10.78 9.52
N ILE A 506 20.41 -11.70 9.29
CA ILE A 506 21.63 -11.50 8.50
C ILE A 506 21.52 -12.33 7.23
N GLY A 507 21.60 -11.65 6.09
CA GLY A 507 21.58 -12.27 4.77
C GLY A 507 22.97 -12.48 4.19
N PHE A 508 23.19 -13.55 3.41
CA PHE A 508 24.40 -13.72 2.61
C PHE A 508 24.14 -14.57 1.37
N SER A 509 25.01 -14.46 0.35
CA SER A 509 24.93 -15.32 -0.83
C SER A 509 26.26 -16.03 -1.11
N ILE A 510 26.15 -17.22 -1.70
CA ILE A 510 27.28 -18.00 -2.20
C ILE A 510 26.97 -18.47 -3.63
N PRO A 511 27.89 -18.28 -4.61
CA PRO A 511 27.65 -18.63 -6.01
C PRO A 511 27.87 -20.13 -6.31
N VAL A 512 28.52 -20.83 -5.38
CA VAL A 512 28.87 -22.26 -5.46
C VAL A 512 28.75 -22.86 -4.06
N ALA A 513 28.36 -24.13 -3.99
CA ALA A 513 28.29 -24.86 -2.73
C ALA A 513 29.63 -24.75 -1.96
N SER A 514 29.59 -24.24 -0.74
CA SER A 514 30.78 -23.86 0.03
C SER A 514 30.59 -24.17 1.50
N GLU A 515 31.69 -24.44 2.21
CA GLU A 515 31.71 -24.42 3.68
C GLU A 515 31.58 -22.96 4.15
N VAL A 516 30.54 -22.66 4.92
CA VAL A 516 30.23 -21.30 5.37
C VAL A 516 30.36 -21.20 6.88
N SER A 517 31.04 -20.15 7.34
CA SER A 517 31.06 -19.72 8.73
C SER A 517 30.51 -18.30 8.87
N LEU A 518 29.45 -18.10 9.67
CA LEU A 518 28.90 -16.80 10.03
C LEU A 518 28.93 -16.64 11.55
N LYS A 519 29.81 -15.78 12.05
CA LYS A 519 30.05 -15.58 13.50
C LYS A 519 29.86 -14.14 13.92
N ILE A 520 29.50 -13.94 15.18
CA ILE A 520 29.30 -12.64 15.82
C ILE A 520 30.43 -12.34 16.79
N TYR A 521 30.92 -11.10 16.79
CA TYR A 521 32.01 -10.61 17.63
C TYR A 521 31.62 -9.34 18.38
N ASP A 522 32.12 -9.19 19.61
CA ASP A 522 32.08 -7.92 20.33
C ASP A 522 33.15 -6.93 19.83
N ILE A 523 33.19 -5.72 20.41
CA ILE A 523 34.17 -4.67 20.02
C ILE A 523 35.62 -5.04 20.35
N LEU A 524 35.85 -6.00 21.24
CA LEU A 524 37.18 -6.52 21.59
C LEU A 524 37.61 -7.67 20.68
N GLY A 525 36.72 -8.12 19.78
CA GLY A 525 36.97 -9.23 18.87
C GLY A 525 36.69 -10.61 19.49
N ASN A 526 36.05 -10.69 20.66
CA ASN A 526 35.63 -11.96 21.22
C ASN A 526 34.42 -12.49 20.45
N GLU A 527 34.43 -13.77 20.10
CA GLU A 527 33.27 -14.45 19.52
C GLU A 527 32.16 -14.58 20.58
N VAL A 528 30.97 -14.08 20.26
CA VAL A 528 29.81 -14.12 21.17
C VAL A 528 28.67 -15.01 20.64
N ALA A 529 28.70 -15.37 19.35
CA ALA A 529 27.78 -16.36 18.77
C ALA A 529 28.33 -16.97 17.47
N ASP A 530 28.00 -18.23 17.20
CA ASP A 530 28.25 -18.94 15.94
C ASP A 530 26.90 -19.26 15.29
N LEU A 531 26.56 -18.56 14.19
CA LEU A 531 25.23 -18.63 13.58
C LEU A 531 25.17 -19.67 12.46
N VAL A 532 26.27 -19.87 11.75
CA VAL A 532 26.41 -20.90 10.71
C VAL A 532 27.83 -21.42 10.76
N ASN A 533 27.97 -22.75 10.71
CA ASN A 533 29.26 -23.41 10.58
C ASN A 533 29.06 -24.76 9.86
N SER A 534 28.73 -24.69 8.58
CA SER A 534 28.31 -25.84 7.78
C SER A 534 28.37 -25.57 6.28
N ALA A 535 28.45 -26.63 5.47
CA ALA A 535 28.23 -26.57 4.03
C ALA A 535 26.85 -25.99 3.69
N LYS A 536 26.83 -25.04 2.74
CA LYS A 536 25.61 -24.46 2.16
C LYS A 536 25.63 -24.64 0.65
N THR A 537 24.45 -24.82 0.04
CA THR A 537 24.28 -24.88 -1.41
C THR A 537 24.38 -23.49 -2.04
N ALA A 538 24.71 -23.42 -3.34
CA ALA A 538 24.66 -22.18 -4.09
C ALA A 538 23.29 -21.49 -3.94
N GLY A 539 23.30 -20.18 -3.79
CA GLY A 539 22.11 -19.36 -3.57
C GLY A 539 22.23 -18.40 -2.40
N TYR A 540 21.09 -17.82 -2.06
CA TYR A 540 20.95 -16.85 -0.98
C TYR A 540 20.46 -17.52 0.30
N HIS A 541 20.98 -17.09 1.45
CA HIS A 541 20.69 -17.64 2.78
C HIS A 541 20.40 -16.51 3.76
N ASN A 542 19.39 -16.71 4.61
CA ASN A 542 19.07 -15.83 5.73
C ASN A 542 19.29 -16.57 7.05
N VAL A 543 19.83 -15.87 8.04
CA VAL A 543 20.06 -16.40 9.38
C VAL A 543 19.58 -15.40 10.41
N GLN A 544 18.69 -15.84 11.29
CA GLN A 544 18.20 -15.04 12.39
C GLN A 544 19.23 -15.04 13.53
N PHE A 545 19.52 -13.86 14.07
CA PHE A 545 20.33 -13.68 15.27
C PHE A 545 19.46 -13.12 16.39
N ASN A 546 19.43 -13.82 17.52
CA ASN A 546 18.77 -13.37 18.74
C ASN A 546 19.84 -13.00 19.78
N SER A 547 19.89 -11.72 20.15
CA SER A 547 20.86 -11.16 21.08
C SER A 547 20.41 -11.22 22.56
N THR A 548 19.42 -12.04 22.89
CA THR A 548 18.99 -12.22 24.29
C THR A 548 20.19 -12.61 25.15
N GLY A 549 20.48 -11.78 26.17
CA GLY A 549 21.63 -11.96 27.07
C GLY A 549 22.87 -11.11 26.73
N LEU A 550 22.93 -10.50 25.55
CA LEU A 550 24.00 -9.56 25.19
C LEU A 550 23.68 -8.14 25.67
N ALA A 551 24.71 -7.31 25.90
CA ALA A 551 24.54 -5.91 26.30
C ALA A 551 24.30 -5.01 25.08
N SER A 552 23.62 -3.87 25.27
CA SER A 552 23.51 -2.84 24.23
C SER A 552 24.89 -2.35 23.82
N GLY A 553 25.12 -2.17 22.53
CA GLY A 553 26.44 -1.80 22.03
C GLY A 553 26.65 -2.15 20.56
N VAL A 554 27.88 -1.90 20.10
CA VAL A 554 28.31 -2.21 18.73
C VAL A 554 28.90 -3.61 18.69
N TYR A 555 28.46 -4.40 17.73
CA TYR A 555 28.96 -5.74 17.44
C TYR A 555 29.31 -5.85 15.96
N PHE A 556 30.05 -6.90 15.62
CA PHE A 556 30.43 -7.21 14.26
C PHE A 556 30.02 -8.63 13.90
N TYR A 557 29.72 -8.87 12.64
CA TYR A 557 29.49 -10.21 12.13
C TYR A 557 30.37 -10.45 10.92
N GLN A 558 30.94 -11.65 10.85
CA GLN A 558 31.86 -12.05 9.80
C GLN A 558 31.32 -13.28 9.08
N LEU A 559 31.22 -13.18 7.76
CA LEU A 559 31.01 -14.32 6.88
C LEU A 559 32.35 -14.78 6.32
N ARG A 560 32.62 -16.09 6.38
CA ARG A 560 33.70 -16.75 5.64
C ARG A 560 33.12 -17.87 4.78
N ALA A 561 33.54 -17.92 3.52
CA ALA A 561 33.19 -19.01 2.60
C ALA A 561 34.37 -19.24 1.63
N GLY A 562 35.14 -20.31 1.83
CA GLY A 562 36.40 -20.53 1.10
C GLY A 562 37.38 -19.37 1.31
N SER A 563 37.79 -18.71 0.23
CA SER A 563 38.68 -17.53 0.26
C SER A 563 37.95 -16.20 0.51
N PHE A 564 36.61 -16.20 0.51
CA PHE A 564 35.82 -15.01 0.76
C PHE A 564 35.71 -14.73 2.27
N SER A 565 35.92 -13.47 2.66
CA SER A 565 35.71 -13.00 4.02
C SER A 565 35.19 -11.56 4.02
N GLN A 566 34.04 -11.31 4.64
CA GLN A 566 33.47 -9.98 4.78
C GLN A 566 32.99 -9.77 6.21
N ILE A 567 33.18 -8.55 6.74
CA ILE A 567 32.75 -8.13 8.07
C ILE A 567 31.79 -6.95 7.93
N LYS A 568 30.73 -6.95 8.73
CA LYS A 568 29.81 -5.81 8.87
C LYS A 568 29.49 -5.52 10.33
N LYS A 569 28.95 -4.32 10.57
CA LYS A 569 28.66 -3.78 11.90
C LYS A 569 27.16 -3.85 12.18
N MET A 570 26.79 -4.19 13.42
CA MET A 570 25.43 -4.08 13.93
C MET A 570 25.38 -3.39 15.29
N ILE A 571 24.22 -2.86 15.65
CA ILE A 571 23.97 -2.14 16.89
C ILE A 571 22.83 -2.84 17.64
N ILE A 572 23.12 -3.29 18.85
CA ILE A 572 22.14 -3.87 19.77
C ILE A 572 21.66 -2.76 20.70
N VAL A 573 20.35 -2.60 20.82
CA VAL A 573 19.72 -1.67 21.76
C VAL A 573 18.83 -2.49 22.70
N LYS A 574 18.73 -2.09 23.97
CA LYS A 574 17.82 -2.70 24.95
C LYS A 574 16.76 -1.72 25.37
#